data_AF-A0A537IAX4-F1
#
_entry.id   AF-A0A537IAX4-F1
#
_cell.length_a   1.000
_cell.length_b   1.000
_cell.length_c   1.000
_cell.angle_alpha   90.00
_cell.angle_beta   90.00
_cell.angle_gamma   90.00
#
_symmetry.space_group_name_H-M   'P 1'
#
loop_
_entity.id
_entity.type
_entity.pdbx_description
1 polymer ?
#
loop_
_entity_poly.entity_id
_entity_poly.type
_entity_poly.pdbx_seq_one_letter_code
_entity_poly.pdbx_strand_id
1 'polypeptide(L)'
;MQSKKEVSEKIRPHVLIKRIEDSKIPLGEEDRKLHSIKGKVEQDEPLSKEDEAFLVRLVERANEWQKGLTNSSDTDPEDTMSG
;
A
#
# COMPACT_ATOMS: atom_id res chain seq x y z
N MET A 1 22.13 -5.88 -30.89
CA MET A 1 22.21 -5.92 -29.41
C MET A 1 21.34 -4.79 -28.87
N GLN A 2 20.07 -5.05 -28.57
CA GLN A 2 19.19 -4.06 -27.92
C GLN A 2 19.15 -4.42 -26.44
N SER A 3 19.85 -3.61 -25.63
CA SER A 3 19.80 -3.71 -24.18
C SER A 3 18.34 -3.60 -23.75
N LYS A 4 17.80 -4.71 -23.23
CA LYS A 4 16.55 -4.71 -22.47
C LYS A 4 16.74 -3.67 -21.37
N LYS A 5 16.10 -2.51 -21.54
CA LYS A 5 15.87 -1.57 -20.44
C LYS A 5 14.95 -2.32 -19.48
N GLU A 6 15.56 -3.08 -18.58
CA GLU A 6 14.96 -3.49 -17.33
C GLU A 6 14.74 -2.22 -16.52
N VAL A 7 13.74 -1.43 -16.92
CA VAL A 7 13.17 -0.45 -16.03
C VAL A 7 12.37 -1.30 -15.04
N SER A 8 13.07 -1.84 -14.04
CA SER A 8 12.44 -2.02 -12.74
C SER A 8 12.06 -0.60 -12.36
N GLU A 9 10.87 -0.17 -12.79
CA GLU A 9 10.30 1.11 -12.38
C GLU A 9 10.12 0.98 -10.88
N LYS A 10 11.18 1.32 -10.13
CA LYS A 10 11.07 1.57 -8.70
C LYS A 10 10.01 2.64 -8.58
N ILE A 11 8.80 2.20 -8.24
CA ILE A 11 7.64 3.06 -8.05
C ILE A 11 8.09 4.14 -7.07
N ARG A 12 7.96 5.40 -7.47
CA ARG A 12 8.49 6.51 -6.67
C ARG A 12 7.82 6.52 -5.30
N PRO A 13 8.54 6.81 -4.20
CA PRO A 13 7.98 6.76 -2.85
C PRO A 13 6.70 7.56 -2.66
N HIS A 14 6.58 8.74 -3.29
CA HIS A 14 5.36 9.55 -3.24
C HIS A 14 4.14 8.85 -3.83
N VAL A 15 4.31 8.00 -4.85
CA VAL A 15 3.22 7.22 -5.44
C VAL A 15 2.76 6.14 -4.46
N LEU A 16 3.70 5.49 -3.77
CA LEU A 16 3.38 4.48 -2.76
C LEU A 16 2.63 5.10 -1.58
N ILE A 17 3.15 6.21 -1.03
CA ILE A 17 2.51 6.93 0.08
C ILE A 17 1.10 7.35 -0.29
N LYS A 18 0.90 7.93 -1.48
CA LYS A 18 -0.43 8.34 -1.94
C LYS A 18 -1.41 7.17 -2.02
N ARG A 19 -0.99 6.01 -2.55
CA ARG A 19 -1.85 4.81 -2.60
C ARG A 19 -2.27 4.34 -1.21
N ILE A 20 -1.36 4.41 -0.24
CA ILE A 20 -1.66 4.07 1.15
C ILE A 20 -2.69 5.05 1.72
N GLU A 21 -2.49 6.36 1.55
CA GLU A 21 -3.42 7.38 2.03
C GLU A 21 -4.81 7.29 1.37
N ASP A 22 -4.88 6.98 0.08
CA ASP A 22 -6.12 6.84 -0.67
C ASP A 22 -6.91 5.59 -0.24
N SER A 23 -6.21 4.52 0.14
CA SER A 23 -6.84 3.27 0.58
C SER A 23 -7.55 3.34 1.94
N LYS A 24 -7.28 4.39 2.73
CA LYS A 24 -7.81 4.58 4.09
C LYS A 24 -7.64 3.35 5.00
N ILE A 25 -6.57 2.56 4.80
CA ILE A 25 -6.31 1.42 5.66
C ILE A 25 -6.06 1.86 7.11
N PRO A 26 -6.50 1.08 8.10
CA PRO A 26 -6.11 1.31 9.48
C PRO A 26 -4.60 1.02 9.64
N LEU A 27 -3.86 2.00 10.14
CA LEU A 27 -2.40 1.93 10.30
C LEU A 27 -1.94 1.73 11.76
N GLY A 28 -2.71 2.17 12.76
CA GLY A 28 -2.31 2.02 14.16
C GLY A 28 -0.95 2.65 14.46
N GLU A 29 0.00 1.88 14.98
CA GLU A 29 1.36 2.35 15.30
C GLU A 29 2.20 2.68 14.06
N GLU A 30 1.90 2.06 12.92
CA GLU A 30 2.62 2.25 11.65
C GLU A 30 2.40 3.65 11.07
N ASP A 31 1.34 4.35 11.49
CA ASP A 31 1.03 5.72 11.07
C ASP A 31 2.18 6.69 11.37
N ARG A 32 2.79 6.56 12.55
CA ARG A 32 3.94 7.39 12.95
C ARG A 32 5.14 7.17 12.03
N LYS A 33 5.40 5.92 11.64
CA LYS A 33 6.50 5.59 10.73
C LYS A 33 6.20 6.09 9.31
N LEU A 34 4.96 5.93 8.84
CA LEU A 34 4.53 6.48 7.56
C LEU A 34 4.67 8.01 7.51
N HIS A 35 4.26 8.71 8.57
CA HIS A 35 4.39 10.17 8.67
C HIS A 35 5.86 10.62 8.65
N SER A 36 6.75 9.90 9.35
CA SER A 36 8.20 10.16 9.30
C SER A 36 8.76 10.00 7.89
N ILE A 37 8.42 8.89 7.20
CA ILE A 37 8.85 8.63 5.82
C ILE A 37 8.30 9.70 4.87
N LYS A 38 7.06 10.14 5.06
CA LYS A 38 6.46 11.23 4.26
C LYS A 38 7.26 12.53 4.39
N GLY A 39 7.63 12.93 5.61
CA GLY A 39 8.46 14.10 5.83
C GLY A 39 9.82 14.02 5.12
N LYS A 40 10.46 12.83 5.12
CA LYS A 40 11.69 12.60 4.36
C LYS A 40 11.48 12.76 2.85
N VAL A 41 10.42 12.17 2.30
CA VAL A 41 10.09 12.26 0.87
C VAL A 41 9.78 13.69 0.45
N GLU A 42 9.08 14.46 1.27
CA GLU A 42 8.78 15.88 1.02
C GLU A 42 10.02 16.77 1.02
N GLN A 43 11.08 16.36 1.72
CA GLN A 43 12.37 17.04 1.76
C GLN A 43 13.38 16.50 0.72
N ASP A 44 12.93 15.62 -0.19
CA ASP A 44 13.79 14.90 -1.14
C ASP A 44 14.94 14.12 -0.46
N GLU A 45 14.76 13.72 0.79
CA GLU A 45 15.73 12.91 1.53
C GLU A 45 15.69 11.45 1.04
N PRO A 46 16.86 10.80 0.84
CA PRO A 46 16.90 9.40 0.44
C PRO A 46 16.29 8.49 1.49
N LEU A 47 15.41 7.59 1.05
CA LEU A 47 14.84 6.57 1.92
C LEU A 47 15.82 5.42 2.14
N SER A 48 15.76 4.85 3.35
CA SER A 48 16.45 3.60 3.62
C SER A 48 15.77 2.43 2.91
N LYS A 49 16.49 1.32 2.71
CA LYS A 49 15.88 0.08 2.17
C LYS A 49 14.74 -0.44 3.06
N GLU A 50 14.81 -0.19 4.36
CA GLU A 50 13.77 -0.56 5.31
C GLU A 50 12.52 0.30 5.11
N ASP A 51 12.69 1.62 4.89
CA ASP A 51 11.59 2.53 4.60
C ASP A 51 10.93 2.19 3.25
N GLU A 52 11.72 1.89 2.20
CA GLU A 52 11.21 1.40 0.91
C GLU A 52 10.39 0.10 1.10
N ALA A 53 10.94 -0.89 1.82
CA ALA A 53 10.26 -2.16 2.05
C ALA A 53 8.97 -2.01 2.88
N PHE A 54 8.99 -1.09 3.86
CA PHE A 54 7.81 -0.76 4.66
C PHE A 54 6.69 -0.17 3.80
N LEU A 55 7.00 0.78 2.91
CA LEU A 55 6.01 1.35 1.98
C LEU A 55 5.41 0.29 1.05
N VAL A 56 6.23 -0.62 0.53
CA VAL A 56 5.75 -1.72 -0.33
C VAL A 56 4.75 -2.61 0.43
N ARG A 57 5.08 -3.03 1.65
CA ARG A 57 4.18 -3.85 2.48
C ARG A 57 2.86 -3.15 2.81
N LEU A 58 2.90 -1.85 3.10
CA LEU A 58 1.68 -1.08 3.33
C LEU A 58 0.82 -0.96 2.07
N VAL A 59 1.43 -0.83 0.89
CA VAL A 59 0.67 -0.84 -0.38
C VAL A 59 0.03 -2.20 -0.64
N GLU A 60 0.72 -3.31 -0.36
CA GLU A 60 0.15 -4.65 -0.47
C GLU A 60 -1.07 -4.81 0.45
N ARG A 61 -0.94 -4.45 1.72
CA ARG A 61 -2.05 -4.44 2.68
C ARG A 61 -3.18 -3.51 2.25
N ALA A 62 -2.85 -2.35 1.69
CA ALA A 62 -3.83 -1.41 1.16
C ALA A 62 -4.66 -2.00 0.02
N ASN A 63 -4.01 -2.72 -0.88
CA ASN A 63 -4.70 -3.40 -1.97
C ASN A 63 -5.60 -4.52 -1.45
N GLU A 64 -5.16 -5.30 -0.46
CA GLU A 64 -5.97 -6.35 0.17
C GLU A 64 -7.18 -5.79 0.90
N TRP A 65 -6.99 -4.70 1.66
CA TRP A 65 -8.08 -4.02 2.36
C TRP A 65 -9.15 -3.51 1.40
N GLN A 66 -8.73 -2.85 0.31
CA GLN A 66 -9.65 -2.35 -0.70
C GLN A 66 -10.40 -3.48 -1.41
N LYS A 67 -9.74 -4.61 -1.71
CA LYS A 67 -10.41 -5.81 -2.21
C LYS A 67 -11.41 -6.39 -1.21
N GLY A 68 -11.07 -6.37 0.08
CA GLY A 68 -11.96 -6.78 1.18
C GLY A 68 -13.20 -5.89 1.29
N LEU A 69 -13.06 -4.59 1.09
CA LEU A 69 -14.18 -3.65 1.09
C LEU A 69 -15.09 -3.86 -0.13
N THR A 70 -14.51 -4.10 -1.31
CA THR A 70 -15.29 -4.34 -2.52
C THR A 70 -15.98 -5.71 -2.51
N ASN A 71 -15.34 -6.76 -1.96
CA ASN A 71 -15.91 -8.10 -1.89
C ASN A 71 -16.88 -8.31 -0.72
N SER A 72 -16.79 -7.52 0.36
CA SER A 72 -17.75 -7.58 1.49
C SER A 72 -19.10 -6.94 1.16
N SER A 73 -19.24 -6.29 -0.01
CA SER A 73 -20.53 -5.85 -0.54
C SER A 73 -21.22 -6.93 -1.38
N ASP A 74 -20.56 -8.06 -1.63
CA ASP A 74 -20.99 -9.15 -2.53
C ASP A 74 -21.15 -10.49 -1.79
N THR A 75 -21.25 -10.46 -0.45
CA THR A 75 -21.69 -11.63 0.31
C THR A 75 -23.22 -11.62 0.37
N ASP A 76 -23.84 -12.30 -0.60
CA ASP A 76 -25.22 -12.74 -0.52
C ASP A 76 -25.43 -13.54 0.79
N PRO A 77 -26.46 -13.22 1.60
CA PRO A 77 -26.85 -14.02 2.75
C PRO A 77 -27.77 -15.15 2.27
N GLU A 78 -27.25 -16.07 1.48
CA GLU A 78 -27.87 -17.37 1.22
C GLU A 78 -26.79 -18.39 1.57
N ASP A 79 -26.73 -18.94 2.79
CA ASP A 79 -27.50 -20.13 3.10
C ASP A 79 -27.46 -20.38 4.62
N THR A 80 -28.29 -19.67 5.38
CA THR A 80 -28.68 -20.13 6.73
C THR A 80 -30.11 -20.63 6.66
N MET A 81 -30.27 -21.93 6.39
CA MET A 81 -31.14 -22.87 7.11
C MET A 81 -31.51 -24.02 6.18
N SER A 82 -30.86 -25.17 6.41
CA SER A 82 -31.59 -26.43 6.35
C SER A 82 -31.58 -27.00 7.76
N GLY A 83 -32.75 -26.96 8.39
CA GLY A 83 -33.02 -27.64 9.65
C GLY A 83 -33.02 -29.16 9.52
#